data_AF-A0A5D8QDX8-F1
#
_entry.id   AF-A0A5D8QDX8-F1
#
_cell.length_a   1.000
_cell.length_b   1.000
_cell.length_c   1.000
_cell.angle_alpha   90.00
_cell.angle_beta   90.00
_cell.angle_gamma   90.00
#
_symmetry.space_group_name_H-M   'P 1'
#
loop_
_entity.id
_entity.type
_entity.pdbx_description
1 polymer ?
#
loop_
_entity_poly.entity_id
_entity_poly.type
_entity_poly.pdbx_seq_one_letter_code
_entity_poly.pdbx_strand_id
1 'polypeptide(L)'
;MERLSLQEQKLYYEAKYKQAQSEAAEFKNAIQRGEYILKDDIITELQRFFIVLKRSMLGYSRRIATELAGYVDSVTARRIEKMITELTLDVLEQISIDGVYKPSKKKRKN
;
A
#
# COMPACT_ATOMS: atom_id res chain seq x y z
N MET A 1 -48.78 -17.13 15.09
CA MET A 1 -48.23 -16.49 13.88
C MET A 1 -49.30 -16.57 12.81
N GLU A 2 -49.97 -15.45 12.51
CA GLU A 2 -50.96 -15.39 11.43
C GLU A 2 -50.32 -15.82 10.11
N ARG A 3 -50.93 -16.78 9.43
CA ARG A 3 -50.52 -17.17 8.09
C ARG A 3 -50.99 -16.07 7.15
N LEU A 4 -50.06 -15.23 6.71
CA LEU A 4 -50.25 -14.31 5.58
C LEU A 4 -50.99 -15.03 4.45
N SER A 5 -51.98 -14.38 3.84
CA SER A 5 -52.65 -14.92 2.67
C SER A 5 -51.65 -15.12 1.52
N LEU A 6 -51.96 -16.01 0.58
CA LEU A 6 -51.08 -16.27 -0.57
C LEU A 6 -50.75 -15.00 -1.37
N GLN A 7 -51.68 -14.05 -1.42
CA GLN A 7 -51.49 -12.75 -2.08
C GLN A 7 -50.51 -11.86 -1.30
N GLU A 8 -50.64 -11.79 0.02
CA GLU A 8 -49.73 -11.03 0.87
C GLU A 8 -48.32 -11.63 0.87
N GLN A 9 -48.21 -12.97 0.88
CA GLN A 9 -46.92 -13.65 0.73
C GLN A 9 -46.29 -13.31 -0.62
N LYS A 10 -47.06 -13.38 -1.72
CA LYS A 10 -46.58 -13.03 -3.05
C LYS A 10 -46.08 -11.58 -3.10
N LEU A 11 -46.87 -10.64 -2.58
CA LEU A 11 -46.50 -9.22 -2.54
C LEU A 11 -45.22 -8.98 -1.71
N TYR A 12 -45.10 -9.65 -0.56
CA TYR A 12 -43.90 -9.58 0.27
C TYR A 12 -42.64 -10.05 -0.46
N TYR A 13 -42.72 -11.18 -1.16
CA TYR A 13 -41.58 -11.71 -1.93
C TYR A 13 -41.27 -10.85 -3.16
N GLU A 14 -42.27 -10.30 -3.84
CA GLU A 14 -42.05 -9.35 -4.95
C GLU A 14 -41.37 -8.06 -4.46
N ALA A 15 -41.79 -7.52 -3.32
CA ALA A 15 -41.17 -6.35 -2.71
C ALA A 15 -39.70 -6.63 -2.35
N LYS A 16 -39.42 -7.76 -1.69
CA LYS A 16 -38.05 -8.19 -1.38
C LYS A 16 -37.18 -8.39 -2.62
N TYR A 17 -37.73 -8.98 -3.67
CA TYR A 17 -37.01 -9.17 -4.93
C TYR A 17 -36.63 -7.83 -5.57
N LYS A 18 -37.57 -6.88 -5.64
CA LYS A 18 -37.31 -5.52 -6.17
C LYS A 18 -36.29 -4.76 -5.32
N GLN A 19 -36.34 -4.91 -4.00
CA GLN A 19 -35.34 -4.31 -3.11
C GLN A 19 -33.94 -4.85 -3.41
N ALA A 20 -33.77 -6.17 -3.47
CA ALA A 20 -32.50 -6.79 -3.82
C ALA A 20 -31.99 -6.38 -5.21
N GLN A 21 -32.90 -6.18 -6.17
CA GLN A 21 -32.56 -5.66 -7.49
C GLN A 21 -32.07 -4.20 -7.44
N SER A 22 -32.70 -3.35 -6.62
CA SER A 22 -32.25 -1.97 -6.40
C SER A 22 -30.85 -1.93 -5.79
N GLU A 23 -30.62 -2.70 -4.74
CA GLU A 23 -29.32 -2.80 -4.06
C GLU A 23 -28.21 -3.27 -5.01
N ALA A 24 -28.49 -4.26 -5.86
CA ALA A 24 -27.54 -4.73 -6.88
C ALA A 24 -27.24 -3.65 -7.94
N ALA A 25 -28.25 -2.88 -8.35
CA ALA A 25 -28.07 -1.78 -9.30
C ALA A 25 -27.25 -0.63 -8.68
N GLU A 26 -27.51 -0.27 -7.42
CA GLU A 26 -26.75 0.73 -6.67
C GLU A 26 -25.27 0.34 -6.56
N PHE A 27 -24.99 -0.91 -6.19
CA PHE A 27 -23.64 -1.43 -6.11
C PHE A 27 -22.92 -1.39 -7.47
N LYS A 28 -23.59 -1.81 -8.54
CA LYS A 28 -23.03 -1.75 -9.90
C LYS A 28 -22.73 -0.32 -10.33
N ASN A 29 -23.63 0.62 -10.01
CA ASN A 29 -23.43 2.03 -10.31
C ASN A 29 -22.24 2.61 -9.51
N ALA A 30 -22.07 2.21 -8.25
CA ALA A 30 -20.93 2.63 -7.43
C ALA A 30 -19.59 2.13 -7.97
N ILE A 31 -19.53 0.89 -8.47
CA ILE A 31 -18.35 0.37 -9.18
C ILE A 31 -18.07 1.23 -10.42
N GLN A 32 -19.08 1.56 -11.22
CA GLN A 32 -18.90 2.37 -12.43
C GLN A 32 -18.47 3.81 -12.12
N ARG A 33 -18.87 4.36 -10.97
CA ARG A 33 -18.40 5.67 -10.49
C ARG A 33 -16.98 5.64 -9.93
N GLY A 34 -16.37 4.47 -9.78
CA GLY A 34 -15.01 4.32 -9.25
C GLY A 34 -14.94 4.37 -7.73
N GLU A 35 -16.06 4.20 -7.02
CA GLU A 35 -16.08 4.14 -5.55
C GLU A 35 -15.46 2.84 -5.01
N TYR A 36 -15.35 1.82 -5.87
CA TYR A 36 -14.74 0.53 -5.55
C TYR A 36 -13.64 0.19 -6.53
N ILE A 37 -12.53 -0.32 -6.00
CA ILE A 37 -11.39 -0.84 -6.76
C ILE A 37 -11.28 -2.33 -6.48
N LEU A 38 -10.97 -3.12 -7.49
CA LEU A 38 -10.72 -4.54 -7.33
C LEU A 38 -9.48 -4.76 -6.47
N LYS A 39 -9.61 -5.66 -5.49
CA LYS A 39 -8.53 -5.98 -4.55
C LYS A 39 -7.25 -6.43 -5.27
N ASP A 40 -7.38 -7.24 -6.30
CA ASP A 40 -6.22 -7.79 -7.02
C ASP A 40 -5.50 -6.71 -7.84
N ASP A 41 -6.24 -5.73 -8.37
CA ASP A 41 -5.68 -4.59 -9.11
C ASP A 41 -4.84 -3.72 -8.17
N ILE A 42 -5.39 -3.35 -7.01
CA ILE A 42 -4.66 -2.51 -6.05
C ILE A 42 -3.45 -3.24 -5.46
N ILE A 43 -3.54 -4.55 -5.21
CA ILE A 43 -2.38 -5.35 -4.76
C ILE A 43 -1.29 -5.33 -5.83
N THR A 44 -1.65 -5.59 -7.09
CA THR A 44 -0.70 -5.63 -8.19
C THR A 44 -0.04 -4.26 -8.42
N GLU A 45 -0.82 -3.18 -8.36
CA GLU A 45 -0.32 -1.82 -8.50
C GLU A 45 0.64 -1.44 -7.36
N LEU A 46 0.26 -1.70 -6.11
CA LEU A 46 1.11 -1.42 -4.95
C LEU A 46 2.39 -2.25 -4.99
N GLN A 47 2.33 -3.53 -5.37
CA GLN A 47 3.52 -4.36 -5.53
C GLN A 47 4.50 -3.77 -6.55
N ARG A 48 4.00 -3.33 -7.71
CA ARG A 48 4.82 -2.66 -8.73
C ARG A 48 5.42 -1.37 -8.19
N PHE A 49 4.60 -0.54 -7.51
CA PHE A 49 5.05 0.69 -6.90
C PHE A 49 6.18 0.46 -5.88
N PHE A 50 6.03 -0.48 -4.96
CA PHE A 50 7.06 -0.77 -3.94
C PHE A 50 8.35 -1.32 -4.55
N ILE A 51 8.27 -2.12 -5.61
CA ILE A 51 9.46 -2.58 -6.35
C ILE A 51 10.20 -1.39 -6.96
N VAL A 52 9.48 -0.47 -7.61
CA VAL A 52 10.06 0.74 -8.20
C VAL A 52 10.65 1.63 -7.12
N LEU A 53 9.92 1.89 -6.03
CA LEU A 53 10.38 2.68 -4.89
C LEU A 53 11.69 2.13 -4.31
N LYS A 54 11.76 0.82 -4.03
CA LYS A 54 12.97 0.16 -3.51
C LYS A 54 14.15 0.36 -4.45
N ARG A 55 13.95 0.15 -5.76
CA ARG A 55 15.01 0.30 -6.77
C ARG A 55 15.48 1.75 -6.86
N SER A 56 14.56 2.71 -6.89
CA SER A 56 14.86 4.14 -6.94
C SER A 56 15.67 4.58 -5.73
N MET A 57 15.24 4.21 -4.51
CA MET A 57 15.95 4.56 -3.27
C MET A 57 17.37 3.99 -3.25
N LEU A 58 17.55 2.72 -3.60
CA LEU A 58 18.89 2.12 -3.69
C LEU A 58 19.76 2.76 -4.78
N GLY A 59 19.15 3.15 -5.91
CA GLY A 59 19.82 3.89 -6.98
C GLY A 59 20.34 5.24 -6.51
N TYR A 60 19.50 6.02 -5.82
CA TYR A 60 19.89 7.30 -5.21
C TYR A 60 21.03 7.13 -4.21
N SER A 61 20.93 6.15 -3.32
CA SER A 61 21.96 5.86 -2.30
C SER A 61 23.33 5.57 -2.92
N ARG A 62 23.37 4.75 -3.98
CA ARG A 62 24.61 4.47 -4.73
C ARG A 62 25.15 5.71 -5.44
N ARG A 63 24.28 6.51 -6.05
CA ARG A 63 24.71 7.73 -6.75
C ARG A 63 25.34 8.72 -5.77
N ILE A 64 24.72 8.94 -4.61
CA ILE A 64 25.27 9.80 -3.55
C ILE A 64 26.63 9.29 -3.08
N ALA A 65 26.76 7.98 -2.83
CA ALA A 65 28.04 7.40 -2.41
C ALA A 65 29.14 7.58 -3.46
N THR A 66 28.81 7.44 -4.75
CA THR A 66 29.76 7.63 -5.86
C THR A 66 30.22 9.08 -5.98
N GLU A 67 29.29 10.04 -5.89
CA GLU A 67 29.64 11.46 -5.93
C GLU A 67 30.53 11.85 -4.74
N LEU A 68 30.23 11.33 -3.53
CA LEU A 68 31.02 11.62 -2.32
C LEU A 68 32.41 11.00 -2.35
N ALA A 69 32.60 9.86 -3.03
CA ALA A 69 33.89 9.16 -3.09
C ALA A 69 35.01 10.01 -3.72
N GLY A 70 34.67 11.02 -4.54
CA GLY A 70 35.66 11.96 -5.10
C GLY A 70 36.20 12.98 -4.10
N TYR A 71 35.57 13.16 -2.94
CA TYR A 71 35.88 14.20 -1.96
C TYR A 71 36.48 13.66 -0.66
N VAL A 72 36.53 12.34 -0.49
CA VAL A 72 36.99 11.69 0.75
C VAL A 72 37.94 10.53 0.42
N ASP A 73 38.72 10.10 1.41
CA ASP A 73 39.59 8.93 1.24
C ASP A 73 38.77 7.63 1.06
N SER A 74 39.41 6.61 0.48
CA SER A 74 38.74 5.35 0.13
C SER A 74 38.14 4.61 1.33
N VAL A 75 38.68 4.76 2.53
CA VAL A 75 38.15 4.11 3.74
C VAL A 75 36.90 4.84 4.19
N THR A 76 36.94 6.18 4.22
CA THR A 76 35.77 7.02 4.55
C THR A 76 34.65 6.84 3.54
N ALA A 77 34.95 6.80 2.24
CA ALA A 77 33.97 6.57 1.17
C ALA A 77 33.19 5.26 1.38
N ARG A 78 33.91 4.15 1.60
CA ARG A 78 33.29 2.83 1.85
C ARG A 78 32.43 2.83 3.12
N ARG A 79 32.87 3.53 4.18
CA ARG A 79 32.10 3.64 5.42
C ARG A 79 30.78 4.39 5.19
N ILE A 80 30.82 5.50 4.44
CA ILE A 80 29.64 6.29 4.10
C ILE A 80 28.69 5.49 3.22
N GLU A 81 29.20 4.82 2.19
CA GLU A 81 28.40 3.96 1.30
C GLU A 81 27.63 2.89 2.08
N LYS A 82 28.32 2.19 2.99
CA LYS A 82 27.70 1.19 3.87
C LYS A 82 26.62 1.81 4.75
N MET A 83 26.92 2.93 5.40
CA MET A 83 25.99 3.63 6.28
C MET A 83 24.71 4.08 5.54
N ILE A 84 24.85 4.68 4.35
CA ILE A 84 23.71 5.13 3.55
C ILE A 84 22.88 3.91 3.11
N THR A 85 23.55 2.83 2.67
CA THR A 85 22.86 1.60 2.24
C THR A 85 22.06 0.98 3.39
N GLU A 86 22.66 0.84 4.57
CA GLU A 86 21.99 0.32 5.76
C GLU A 86 20.79 1.20 6.13
N LEU A 87 20.98 2.53 6.22
CA LEU A 87 19.88 3.46 6.54
C LEU A 87 18.74 3.37 5.53
N THR A 88 19.05 3.23 4.25
CA THR A 88 18.04 3.12 3.18
C THR A 88 17.22 1.83 3.34
N LEU A 89 17.89 0.72 3.66
CA LEU A 89 17.22 -0.56 3.88
C LEU A 89 16.35 -0.52 5.15
N ASP A 90 16.85 0.05 6.24
CA ASP A 90 16.08 0.22 7.49
C ASP A 90 14.80 1.04 7.24
N VAL A 91 14.89 2.14 6.48
CA VAL A 91 13.73 2.97 6.12
C VAL A 91 12.72 2.17 5.30
N LEU A 92 13.18 1.44 4.28
CA LEU A 92 12.31 0.63 3.43
C LEU A 92 11.63 -0.50 4.21
N GLU A 93 12.33 -1.12 5.17
CA GLU A 93 11.76 -2.13 6.07
C GLU A 93 10.66 -1.53 6.94
N GLN A 94 10.91 -0.40 7.60
CA GLN A 94 9.91 0.29 8.43
C GLN A 94 8.66 0.69 7.65
N ILE A 95 8.82 1.14 6.40
CA ILE A 95 7.71 1.44 5.49
C ILE A 95 6.90 0.17 5.18
N SER A 96 7.57 -0.98 5.00
CA SER A 96 6.90 -2.24 4.65
C SER A 96 6.11 -2.89 5.78
N ILE A 97 6.42 -2.58 7.04
CA ILE A 97 5.78 -3.19 8.23
C ILE A 97 4.71 -2.26 8.81
N ASP A 98 5.10 -1.07 9.24
CA ASP A 98 4.25 -0.15 10.01
C ASP A 98 3.70 1.00 9.13
N GLY A 99 4.30 1.24 7.96
CA GLY A 99 4.06 2.48 7.18
C GLY A 99 4.54 3.76 7.87
N VAL A 100 5.20 3.65 9.04
CA VAL A 100 5.65 4.77 9.88
C VAL A 100 7.16 4.69 10.06
N TYR A 101 7.87 5.73 9.60
CA TYR A 101 9.31 5.87 9.84
C TYR A 101 9.59 6.31 11.29
N LYS A 102 10.46 5.56 11.97
CA LYS A 102 11.00 5.86 13.30
C LYS A 102 12.52 6.01 13.17
N PRO A 103 13.07 7.24 13.30
CA PRO A 103 14.52 7.44 13.22
C PRO A 103 15.24 6.64 14.30
N SER A 104 16.24 5.85 13.88
CA SER A 104 17.06 5.03 14.77
C SER A 104 17.78 5.90 15.80
N LYS A 105 17.50 5.69 17.09
CA LYS A 105 18.25 6.27 18.20
C LYS A 105 19.55 5.49 18.40
N LYS A 106 20.51 5.55 17.46
CA LYS A 106 21.85 5.00 17.75
C LYS A 106 22.46 5.80 18.91
N LYS A 107 22.61 5.16 20.07
CA LYS A 107 23.34 5.70 21.23
C LYS A 107 24.73 6.14 20.76
N ARG A 108 25.10 7.39 21.02
CA ARG A 108 26.50 7.82 21.06
C ARG A 108 27.18 6.90 22.09
N LYS A 109 28.00 5.95 21.63
CA LYS A 109 29.02 5.36 22.50
C LYS A 109 30.06 6.44 22.71
N ASN A 110 30.05 7.03 23.90
CA ASN A 110 31.19 7.79 24.43
C ASN A 110 32.39 6.86 24.57
#